data_AF-A0A093I609-F1
#
_entry.id   AF-A0A093I609-F1
#
_cell.length_a   1.000
_cell.length_b   1.000
_cell.length_c   1.000
_cell.angle_alpha   90.00
_cell.angle_beta   90.00
_cell.angle_gamma   90.00
#
_symmetry.space_group_name_H-M   'P 1'
#
loop_
_entity.id
_entity.type
_entity.pdbx_description
1 polymer ?
#
loop_
_entity_poly.entity_id
_entity_poly.type
_entity_poly.pdbx_seq_one_letter_code
_entity_poly.pdbx_strand_id
1 'polypeptide(L)'
;SPLPQGNVVLWKPSDTALLSSYAVYKILLEAGLPPNVVQFVPADGPVFGDTVTSSEHFCGLNFTGSVPTFKRLWKQVSENLDRYRNFPRLAGELPRKVWELGSVPFPSVLPACARSGVVLPGVVASSLDSLWPQIKEKLLEEHGKIKVGDPAQDFGTFFSAVIDDKSFARIKKWIEHAKKSSNLTILAGGGCDDSVGYFVEPCIVESRDPQDPIMKEEIFGPVLTVYVYPEKRFAEVLELVDTTTAFGLTGAIFAREKRIIDEARNLLRNAAGNFYINDKSTGAVVAQQPFGGSRISGTNDKPGGPHYILRWTSPQAVKETHVPLTDWRYAYMQ
;
A
#
# COMPACT_ATOMS: atom_id res chain seq x y z
N SER A 1 4.84 -11.82 -10.86
CA SER A 1 4.97 -11.28 -12.24
C SER A 1 4.25 -12.24 -13.18
N PRO A 2 3.61 -11.75 -14.27
CA PRO A 2 3.01 -12.61 -15.30
C PRO A 2 4.04 -13.35 -16.17
N LEU A 3 5.27 -12.84 -16.28
CA LEU A 3 6.29 -13.36 -17.21
C LEU A 3 6.66 -14.83 -16.97
N PRO A 4 6.94 -15.28 -15.72
CA PRO A 4 7.28 -16.68 -15.47
C PRO A 4 6.12 -17.66 -15.76
N GLN A 5 4.91 -17.15 -16.01
CA GLN A 5 3.73 -17.96 -16.35
C GLN A 5 3.48 -18.01 -17.86
N GLY A 6 4.42 -17.54 -18.69
CA GLY A 6 4.36 -17.61 -20.15
C GLY A 6 3.60 -16.46 -20.83
N ASN A 7 3.33 -15.37 -20.11
CA ASN A 7 2.64 -14.20 -20.67
C ASN A 7 3.63 -13.24 -21.35
N VAL A 8 3.16 -12.52 -22.38
CA VAL A 8 3.80 -11.30 -22.88
C VAL A 8 3.21 -10.06 -22.19
N VAL A 9 4.01 -9.00 -22.04
CA VAL A 9 3.64 -7.83 -21.22
C VAL A 9 3.93 -6.52 -21.95
N LEU A 10 2.94 -5.63 -21.95
CA LEU A 10 3.13 -4.20 -22.18
C LEU A 10 3.39 -3.53 -20.83
N TRP A 11 4.61 -3.08 -20.59
CA TRP A 11 4.99 -2.44 -19.34
C TRP A 11 5.04 -0.92 -19.51
N LYS A 12 4.04 -0.24 -18.95
CA LYS A 12 4.06 1.20 -18.73
C LYS A 12 4.69 1.51 -17.35
N PRO A 13 5.96 1.93 -17.27
CA PRO A 13 6.57 2.36 -16.01
C PRO A 13 5.92 3.65 -15.47
N SER A 14 6.29 4.05 -14.25
CA SER A 14 6.03 5.39 -13.74
C SER A 14 7.02 6.37 -14.34
N ASP A 15 6.57 7.56 -14.73
CA ASP A 15 7.42 8.60 -15.32
C ASP A 15 8.53 9.01 -14.36
N THR A 16 8.22 9.11 -13.07
CA THR A 16 9.15 9.46 -11.98
C THR A 16 10.08 8.31 -11.55
N ALA A 17 9.94 7.12 -12.15
CA ALA A 17 10.82 5.97 -11.89
C ALA A 17 11.42 5.42 -13.19
N LEU A 18 11.47 6.24 -14.25
CA LEU A 18 11.81 5.79 -15.60
C LEU A 18 13.24 5.29 -15.71
N LEU A 19 14.20 6.00 -15.10
CA LEU A 19 15.62 5.66 -15.13
C LEU A 19 15.89 4.25 -14.56
N SER A 20 15.41 3.98 -13.35
CA SER A 20 15.59 2.68 -12.69
C SER A 20 14.80 1.58 -13.39
N SER A 21 13.58 1.87 -13.85
CA SER A 21 12.75 0.91 -14.59
C SER A 21 13.42 0.50 -15.90
N TYR A 22 14.01 1.45 -16.62
CA TYR A 22 14.73 1.16 -17.86
C TYR A 22 16.01 0.36 -17.62
N ALA A 23 16.74 0.64 -16.54
CA ALA A 23 17.88 -0.19 -16.13
C ALA A 23 17.47 -1.64 -15.85
N VAL A 24 16.38 -1.87 -15.13
CA VAL A 24 15.82 -3.22 -14.90
C VAL A 24 15.41 -3.88 -16.22
N TYR A 25 14.76 -3.14 -17.12
CA TYR A 25 14.42 -3.65 -18.45
C TYR A 25 15.65 -4.11 -19.23
N LYS A 26 16.73 -3.32 -19.22
CA LYS A 26 18.01 -3.65 -19.86
C LYS A 26 18.63 -4.91 -19.25
N ILE A 27 18.65 -5.04 -17.93
CA ILE A 27 19.12 -6.24 -17.23
C ILE A 27 18.33 -7.47 -17.65
N LEU A 28 17.00 -7.38 -17.81
CA LEU A 28 16.18 -8.49 -18.28
C LEU A 28 16.58 -8.93 -19.70
N LEU A 29 16.82 -7.98 -20.61
CA LEU A 29 17.29 -8.28 -21.96
C LEU A 29 18.68 -8.95 -21.95
N GLU A 30 19.60 -8.43 -21.14
CA GLU A 30 20.94 -8.99 -20.98
C GLU A 30 20.92 -10.40 -20.35
N ALA A 31 19.96 -10.66 -19.47
CA ALA A 31 19.70 -11.98 -18.89
C ALA A 31 19.07 -12.98 -19.88
N GLY A 32 18.79 -12.56 -21.12
CA GLY A 32 18.28 -13.43 -22.18
C GLY A 32 16.76 -13.40 -22.36
N LEU A 33 16.06 -12.39 -21.85
CA LEU A 33 14.63 -12.21 -22.15
C LEU A 33 14.42 -12.06 -23.67
N PRO A 34 13.62 -12.94 -24.32
CA PRO A 34 13.44 -12.87 -25.77
C PRO A 34 12.79 -11.55 -26.22
N PRO A 35 13.05 -11.12 -27.47
CA PRO A 35 12.39 -9.95 -28.03
C PRO A 35 10.88 -10.11 -28.00
N ASN A 36 10.17 -9.01 -27.81
CA ASN A 36 8.71 -8.91 -27.76
C ASN A 36 8.00 -9.60 -26.58
N VAL A 37 8.73 -10.18 -25.62
CA VAL A 37 8.14 -10.72 -24.38
C VAL A 37 7.75 -9.61 -23.41
N VAL A 38 8.59 -8.59 -23.26
CA VAL A 38 8.27 -7.34 -22.53
C VAL A 38 8.48 -6.16 -23.46
N GLN A 39 7.43 -5.38 -23.67
CA GLN A 39 7.47 -4.11 -24.37
C GLN A 39 7.57 -2.99 -23.34
N PHE A 40 8.68 -2.26 -23.30
CA PHE A 40 8.85 -1.10 -22.43
C PHE A 40 8.23 0.13 -23.10
N VAL A 41 7.02 0.50 -22.67
CA VAL A 41 6.17 1.49 -23.35
C VAL A 41 5.73 2.61 -22.39
N PRO A 42 6.63 3.57 -22.06
CA PRO A 42 6.23 4.79 -21.37
C PRO A 42 5.15 5.51 -22.17
N ALA A 43 4.07 5.89 -21.51
CA ALA A 43 2.90 6.48 -22.15
C ALA A 43 2.09 7.27 -21.13
N ASP A 44 1.30 8.23 -21.62
CA ASP A 44 0.28 8.87 -20.80
C ASP A 44 -0.69 7.82 -20.23
N GLY A 45 -1.07 7.99 -18.95
CA GLY A 45 -1.85 7.01 -18.21
C GLY A 45 -3.22 6.72 -18.82
N PRO A 46 -4.05 7.75 -19.06
CA PRO A 46 -5.28 7.64 -19.84
C PRO A 46 -5.10 6.93 -21.18
N VAL A 47 -4.18 7.42 -22.03
CA VAL A 47 -3.94 6.85 -23.37
C VAL A 47 -3.55 5.38 -23.30
N PHE A 48 -2.65 5.00 -22.39
CA PHE A 48 -2.25 3.60 -22.21
C PHE A 48 -3.45 2.74 -21.82
N GLY A 49 -4.22 3.18 -20.81
CA GLY A 49 -5.40 2.46 -20.34
C GLY A 49 -6.44 2.26 -21.43
N ASP A 50 -6.77 3.31 -22.17
CA ASP A 50 -7.77 3.28 -23.24
C ASP A 50 -7.32 2.36 -24.37
N THR A 51 -6.04 2.41 -24.73
CA THR A 51 -5.45 1.57 -25.78
C THR A 51 -5.47 0.09 -25.41
N VAL A 52 -4.97 -0.28 -24.22
CA VAL A 52 -4.87 -1.69 -23.84
C VAL A 52 -6.23 -2.32 -23.58
N THR A 53 -7.16 -1.59 -22.94
CA THR A 53 -8.52 -2.08 -22.66
C THR A 53 -9.41 -2.13 -23.91
N SER A 54 -9.01 -1.49 -25.01
CA SER A 54 -9.72 -1.59 -26.30
C SER A 54 -9.28 -2.79 -27.15
N SER A 55 -8.25 -3.53 -26.76
CA SER A 55 -7.77 -4.68 -27.53
C SER A 55 -8.58 -5.94 -27.22
N GLU A 56 -9.06 -6.66 -28.25
CA GLU A 56 -9.70 -7.99 -28.07
C GLU A 56 -8.77 -9.03 -27.42
N HIS A 57 -7.45 -8.79 -27.48
CA HIS A 57 -6.41 -9.67 -26.93
C HIS A 57 -6.06 -9.36 -25.48
N PHE A 58 -6.65 -8.32 -24.88
CA PHE A 58 -6.39 -7.98 -23.49
C PHE A 58 -6.83 -9.12 -22.57
N CYS A 59 -5.89 -9.69 -21.82
CA CYS A 59 -6.15 -10.84 -20.95
C CYS A 59 -5.83 -10.59 -19.46
N GLY A 60 -5.27 -9.43 -19.12
CA GLY A 60 -5.07 -9.08 -17.72
C GLY A 60 -4.45 -7.71 -17.47
N LEU A 61 -4.72 -7.21 -16.27
CA LEU A 61 -4.18 -5.97 -15.72
C LEU A 61 -3.41 -6.30 -14.44
N ASN A 62 -2.12 -5.99 -14.39
CA ASN A 62 -1.34 -6.02 -13.17
C ASN A 62 -1.00 -4.59 -12.75
N PHE A 63 -1.72 -4.05 -11.78
CA PHE A 63 -1.71 -2.62 -11.45
C PHE A 63 -1.24 -2.35 -10.03
N THR A 64 -0.43 -1.30 -9.88
CA THR A 64 -0.15 -0.69 -8.59
C THR A 64 -0.27 0.82 -8.73
N GLY A 65 -1.12 1.46 -7.91
CA GLY A 65 -1.38 2.89 -8.02
C GLY A 65 -2.67 3.33 -7.33
N SER A 66 -3.30 4.39 -7.86
CA SER A 66 -4.46 5.02 -7.21
C SER A 66 -5.77 4.23 -7.38
N VAL A 67 -6.66 4.30 -6.38
CA VAL A 67 -8.02 3.74 -6.42
C VAL A 67 -8.84 4.32 -7.57
N PRO A 68 -8.87 5.65 -7.82
CA PRO A 68 -9.61 6.20 -8.96
C PRO A 68 -9.15 5.61 -10.30
N THR A 69 -7.84 5.48 -10.52
CA THR A 69 -7.29 4.90 -11.75
C THR A 69 -7.66 3.42 -11.89
N PHE A 70 -7.52 2.63 -10.83
CA PHE A 70 -7.89 1.21 -10.86
C PHE A 70 -9.38 1.01 -11.12
N LYS A 71 -10.24 1.78 -10.45
CA LYS A 71 -11.70 1.75 -10.70
C LYS A 71 -12.06 2.15 -12.12
N ARG A 72 -11.37 3.15 -12.71
CA ARG A 72 -11.56 3.55 -14.10
C ARG A 72 -11.22 2.39 -15.05
N LEU A 73 -10.03 1.82 -14.91
CA LEU A 73 -9.59 0.69 -15.74
C LEU A 73 -10.52 -0.51 -15.59
N TRP A 74 -10.96 -0.81 -14.36
CA TRP A 74 -11.90 -1.89 -14.11
C TRP A 74 -13.21 -1.68 -14.86
N LYS A 75 -13.79 -0.47 -14.81
CA LYS A 75 -15.01 -0.12 -15.55
C LYS A 75 -14.83 -0.26 -17.05
N GLN A 76 -13.72 0.24 -17.60
CA GLN A 76 -13.41 0.10 -19.03
C GLN A 76 -13.31 -1.38 -19.45
N VAL A 77 -12.70 -2.21 -18.60
CA VAL A 77 -12.67 -3.65 -18.82
C VAL A 77 -14.09 -4.23 -18.80
N SER A 78 -14.92 -3.85 -17.84
CA SER A 78 -16.31 -4.32 -17.77
C SER A 78 -17.16 -3.88 -18.97
N GLU A 79 -16.98 -2.65 -19.47
CA GLU A 79 -17.71 -2.09 -20.61
C GLU A 79 -17.34 -2.79 -21.94
N ASN A 80 -16.11 -3.30 -22.04
CA ASN A 80 -15.60 -3.96 -23.25
C ASN A 80 -15.64 -5.50 -23.20
N LEU A 81 -16.37 -6.10 -22.25
CA LEU A 81 -16.34 -7.56 -22.02
C LEU A 81 -16.65 -8.40 -23.27
N ASP A 82 -17.62 -7.97 -24.09
CA ASP A 82 -18.04 -8.70 -25.30
C ASP A 82 -16.95 -8.75 -26.38
N ARG A 83 -15.92 -7.90 -26.27
CA ARG A 83 -14.83 -7.81 -27.25
C ARG A 83 -13.71 -8.82 -26.98
N TYR A 84 -13.52 -9.25 -25.73
CA TYR A 84 -12.32 -9.98 -25.37
C TYR A 84 -12.42 -11.47 -25.74
N ARG A 85 -11.31 -12.02 -26.21
CA ARG A 85 -11.19 -13.47 -26.46
C ARG A 85 -11.21 -14.31 -25.19
N ASN A 86 -10.78 -13.72 -24.07
CA ASN A 86 -10.77 -14.33 -22.74
C ASN A 86 -11.19 -13.29 -21.71
N PHE A 87 -11.80 -13.72 -20.60
CA PHE A 87 -12.08 -12.82 -19.48
C PHE A 87 -10.77 -12.27 -18.88
N PRO A 88 -10.55 -10.95 -18.89
CA PRO A 88 -9.31 -10.38 -18.38
C PRO A 88 -9.17 -10.54 -16.87
N ARG A 89 -7.96 -10.88 -16.42
CA ARG A 89 -7.65 -11.02 -15.00
C ARG A 89 -7.13 -9.71 -14.43
N LEU A 90 -7.85 -9.13 -13.48
CA LEU A 90 -7.47 -7.88 -12.84
C LEU A 90 -6.82 -8.17 -11.49
N ALA A 91 -5.61 -7.67 -11.30
CA ALA A 91 -4.90 -7.64 -10.03
C ALA A 91 -4.48 -6.20 -9.76
N GLY A 92 -4.82 -5.69 -8.57
CA GLY A 92 -4.56 -4.33 -8.15
C GLY A 92 -4.07 -4.30 -6.72
N GLU A 93 -2.88 -3.76 -6.50
CA GLU A 93 -2.41 -3.39 -5.16
C GLU A 93 -2.42 -1.87 -5.06
N LEU A 94 -3.18 -1.33 -4.12
CA LEU A 94 -3.41 0.10 -4.00
C LEU A 94 -2.77 0.50 -2.66
N PRO A 95 -1.56 1.10 -2.69
CA PRO A 95 -0.90 1.55 -1.47
C PRO A 95 -1.75 2.64 -0.79
N ARG A 96 -1.97 2.50 0.53
CA ARG A 96 -2.98 3.24 1.31
C ARG A 96 -2.57 3.49 2.76
N LYS A 97 -3.29 4.41 3.43
CA LYS A 97 -3.17 4.80 4.85
C LYS A 97 -2.92 3.60 5.77
N VAL A 98 -1.97 3.77 6.67
CA VAL A 98 -1.51 2.76 7.63
C VAL A 98 -1.84 3.21 9.05
N TRP A 99 -1.99 2.27 9.97
CA TRP A 99 -2.25 2.58 11.39
C TRP A 99 -1.31 1.81 12.31
N GLU A 100 -0.95 2.44 13.42
CA GLU A 100 -0.15 1.87 14.50
C GLU A 100 -0.87 2.14 15.83
N LEU A 101 -1.23 1.07 16.54
CA LEU A 101 -1.96 1.14 17.80
C LEU A 101 -1.05 0.70 18.94
N GLY A 102 -0.80 1.58 19.91
CA GLY A 102 0.01 1.28 21.09
C GLY A 102 -0.86 1.11 22.34
N SER A 103 -0.67 0.00 23.07
CA SER A 103 -1.22 -0.21 24.40
C SER A 103 -0.18 -0.07 25.53
N VAL A 104 1.09 0.17 25.19
CA VAL A 104 2.23 0.26 26.11
C VAL A 104 3.29 1.25 25.58
N PRO A 105 4.17 1.83 26.42
CA PRO A 105 5.29 2.62 25.95
C PRO A 105 6.33 1.65 25.41
N PHE A 106 6.38 1.48 24.09
CA PHE A 106 7.44 0.67 23.49
C PHE A 106 8.55 1.57 22.98
N PRO A 107 9.82 1.32 23.35
CA PRO A 107 10.96 1.99 22.72
C PRO A 107 10.98 1.82 21.20
N SER A 108 10.32 0.79 20.65
CA SER A 108 10.20 0.54 19.21
C SER A 108 9.07 1.30 18.53
N VAL A 109 8.08 1.84 19.25
CA VAL A 109 6.99 2.64 18.66
C VAL A 109 7.56 3.88 17.98
N LEU A 110 8.49 4.59 18.63
CA LEU A 110 9.05 5.82 18.08
C LEU A 110 9.89 5.58 16.80
N PRO A 111 10.86 4.63 16.76
CA PRO A 111 11.52 4.24 15.53
C PRO A 111 10.57 3.66 14.48
N ALA A 112 9.53 2.93 14.90
CA ALA A 112 8.52 2.39 13.99
C ALA A 112 7.76 3.53 13.31
N CYS A 113 7.20 4.47 14.07
CA CYS A 113 6.50 5.65 13.59
C CYS A 113 7.40 6.57 12.76
N ALA A 114 8.68 6.73 13.14
CA ALA A 114 9.62 7.53 12.36
C ALA A 114 9.93 6.86 11.00
N ARG A 115 10.11 5.54 10.96
CA ARG A 115 10.38 4.80 9.72
C ARG A 115 9.13 4.56 8.89
N SER A 116 7.96 4.38 9.52
CA SER A 116 6.68 4.19 8.83
C SER A 116 6.14 5.53 8.38
N GLY A 117 6.08 6.54 9.25
CA GLY A 117 5.60 7.91 8.99
C GLY A 117 6.35 8.67 7.89
N VAL A 118 7.65 8.39 7.70
CA VAL A 118 8.45 8.96 6.60
C VAL A 118 8.21 8.23 5.26
N VAL A 119 7.77 6.96 5.31
CA VAL A 119 7.51 6.12 4.12
C VAL A 119 6.01 6.11 3.74
N LEU A 120 5.11 6.26 4.71
CA LEU A 120 3.64 6.24 4.62
C LEU A 120 2.99 7.03 5.78
N PRO A 121 1.87 7.74 5.58
CA PRO A 121 1.17 8.42 6.67
C PRO A 121 0.55 7.40 7.66
N GLY A 122 0.85 7.57 8.94
CA GLY A 122 0.36 6.73 10.04
C GLY A 122 -0.65 7.43 10.95
N VAL A 123 -1.60 6.67 11.52
CA VAL A 123 -2.33 7.05 12.74
C VAL A 123 -1.66 6.37 13.92
N VAL A 124 -1.14 7.13 14.88
CA VAL A 124 -0.77 6.56 16.19
C VAL A 124 -1.91 6.78 17.14
N ALA A 125 -2.51 5.69 17.60
CA ALA A 125 -3.43 5.74 18.71
C ALA A 125 -2.70 5.18 19.94
N SER A 126 -2.47 6.00 20.97
CA SER A 126 -1.85 5.55 22.22
C SER A 126 -2.89 5.46 23.34
N SER A 127 -2.97 4.30 24.00
CA SER A 127 -3.99 4.00 25.02
C SER A 127 -3.87 4.73 26.33
N LEU A 128 -2.98 5.70 26.49
CA LEU A 128 -2.55 6.11 27.81
C LEU A 128 -2.34 7.62 27.82
N ASP A 129 -3.37 8.37 28.21
CA ASP A 129 -3.27 9.80 28.59
C ASP A 129 -2.07 10.03 29.53
N SER A 130 -1.73 9.03 30.35
CA SER A 130 -0.59 9.03 31.27
C SER A 130 0.79 8.85 30.60
N LEU A 131 0.85 8.19 29.43
CA LEU A 131 2.11 7.98 28.69
C LEU A 131 2.31 8.94 27.55
N TRP A 132 1.24 9.53 27.01
CA TRP A 132 1.34 10.47 25.91
C TRP A 132 2.36 11.57 26.17
N PRO A 133 2.47 12.19 27.37
CA PRO A 133 3.52 13.17 27.64
C PRO A 133 4.94 12.64 27.37
N GLN A 134 5.24 11.41 27.82
CA GLN A 134 6.57 10.78 27.63
C GLN A 134 6.82 10.38 26.18
N ILE A 135 5.79 9.87 25.49
CA ILE A 135 5.88 9.50 24.07
C ILE A 135 6.07 10.75 23.22
N LYS A 136 5.27 11.80 23.48
CA LYS A 136 5.33 13.09 22.80
C LYS A 136 6.69 13.73 22.97
N GLU A 137 7.21 13.83 24.20
CA GLU A 137 8.54 14.39 24.47
C GLU A 137 9.63 13.68 23.65
N LYS A 138 9.70 12.35 23.74
CA LYS A 138 10.70 11.57 22.99
C LYS A 138 10.50 11.64 21.48
N LEU A 139 9.26 11.66 21.00
CA LEU A 139 8.96 11.80 19.58
C LEU A 139 9.49 13.15 19.04
N LEU A 140 9.32 14.23 19.80
CA LEU A 140 9.82 15.55 19.45
C LEU A 140 11.35 15.63 19.54
N GLU A 141 11.96 14.98 20.54
CA GLU A 141 13.41 14.89 20.66
C GLU A 141 14.03 14.16 19.45
N GLU A 142 13.48 13.01 19.08
CA GLU A 142 13.94 12.22 17.93
C GLU A 142 13.66 12.95 16.60
N HIS A 143 12.52 13.63 16.49
CA HIS A 143 12.20 14.47 15.33
C HIS A 143 13.28 15.52 15.08
N GLY A 144 13.77 16.19 16.12
CA GLY A 144 14.82 17.20 16.01
C GLY A 144 16.17 16.67 15.51
N LYS A 145 16.37 15.34 15.50
CA LYS A 145 17.58 14.67 14.98
C LYS A 145 17.44 14.26 13.51
N ILE A 146 16.24 14.33 12.93
CA ILE A 146 16.00 13.86 11.57
C ILE A 146 16.64 14.81 10.55
N LYS A 147 17.54 14.25 9.74
CA LYS A 147 18.19 14.98 8.65
C LYS A 147 17.44 14.77 7.33
N VAL A 148 17.00 15.87 6.71
CA VAL A 148 16.44 15.90 5.37
C VAL A 148 17.44 16.57 4.43
N GLY A 149 17.74 15.96 3.29
CA GLY A 149 18.74 16.52 2.37
C GLY A 149 18.97 15.68 1.12
N ASP A 150 20.07 15.96 0.43
CA ASP A 150 20.52 15.20 -0.74
C ASP A 150 21.13 13.85 -0.31
N PRO A 151 20.53 12.71 -0.72
CA PRO A 151 20.99 11.39 -0.30
C PRO A 151 22.23 10.91 -1.06
N ALA A 152 22.57 11.53 -2.20
CA ALA A 152 23.77 11.18 -2.98
C ALA A 152 25.02 11.86 -2.43
N GLN A 153 24.88 13.07 -1.86
CA GLN A 153 25.99 13.82 -1.29
C GLN A 153 26.21 13.52 0.21
N ASP A 154 25.15 13.17 0.93
CA ASP A 154 25.19 13.03 2.38
C ASP A 154 24.47 11.76 2.86
N PHE A 155 25.25 10.76 3.26
CA PHE A 155 24.72 9.48 3.74
C PHE A 155 24.15 9.57 5.15
N GLY A 156 24.31 10.70 5.85
CA GLY A 156 23.61 10.99 7.09
C GLY A 156 22.16 11.43 6.88
N THR A 157 21.74 11.67 5.64
CA THR A 157 20.35 11.99 5.28
C THR A 157 19.43 10.81 5.65
N PHE A 158 18.40 11.06 6.45
CA PHE A 158 17.42 10.04 6.81
C PHE A 158 16.41 9.81 5.68
N PHE A 159 15.91 10.88 5.06
CA PHE A 159 15.11 10.85 3.84
C PHE A 159 15.25 12.16 3.05
N SER A 160 14.81 12.16 1.80
CA SER A 160 14.99 13.29 0.87
C SER A 160 13.65 13.90 0.43
N ALA A 161 13.70 14.75 -0.60
CA ALA A 161 12.55 15.35 -1.26
C ALA A 161 11.49 14.30 -1.65
N VAL A 162 10.23 14.74 -1.70
CA VAL A 162 9.13 13.96 -2.26
C VAL A 162 9.23 13.92 -3.79
N ILE A 163 8.49 13.01 -4.40
CA ILE A 163 8.80 12.56 -5.76
C ILE A 163 8.60 13.60 -6.87
N ASP A 164 7.60 14.48 -6.76
CA ASP A 164 7.23 15.46 -7.78
C ASP A 164 6.45 16.65 -7.20
N ASP A 165 6.21 17.65 -8.06
CA ASP A 165 5.45 18.88 -7.78
C ASP A 165 4.02 18.58 -7.31
N LYS A 166 3.35 17.61 -7.93
CA LYS A 166 1.99 17.20 -7.57
C LYS A 166 1.94 16.63 -6.15
N SER A 167 2.93 15.84 -5.78
CA SER A 167 3.06 15.28 -4.43
C SER A 167 3.38 16.38 -3.42
N PHE A 168 4.32 17.27 -3.74
CA PHE A 168 4.64 18.43 -2.90
C PHE A 168 3.40 19.29 -2.64
N ALA A 169 2.68 19.71 -3.69
CA ALA A 169 1.49 20.53 -3.58
C ALA A 169 0.38 19.87 -2.76
N ARG A 170 0.17 18.54 -2.94
CA ARG A 170 -0.79 17.75 -2.14
C ARG A 170 -0.42 17.74 -0.67
N ILE A 171 0.85 17.49 -0.33
CA ILE A 171 1.31 17.43 1.07
C ILE A 171 1.24 18.81 1.72
N LYS A 172 1.69 19.85 1.01
CA LYS A 172 1.58 21.25 1.43
C LYS A 172 0.13 21.62 1.76
N LYS A 173 -0.83 21.22 0.92
CA LYS A 173 -2.28 21.41 1.21
C LYS A 173 -2.72 20.76 2.52
N TRP A 174 -2.24 19.56 2.84
CA TRP A 174 -2.55 18.88 4.10
C TRP A 174 -1.90 19.54 5.32
N ILE A 175 -0.67 20.03 5.18
CA ILE A 175 -0.01 20.82 6.23
C ILE A 175 -0.79 22.13 6.49
N GLU A 176 -1.25 22.81 5.42
CA GLU A 176 -2.09 24.00 5.56
C GLU A 176 -3.47 23.71 6.16
N HIS A 177 -4.07 22.54 5.87
CA HIS A 177 -5.27 22.06 6.57
C HIS A 177 -5.00 21.89 8.07
N ALA A 178 -3.88 21.26 8.44
CA ALA A 178 -3.48 21.07 9.83
C ALA A 178 -3.24 22.39 10.58
N LYS A 179 -2.75 23.44 9.90
CA LYS A 179 -2.60 24.79 10.48
C LYS A 179 -3.94 25.51 10.71
N LYS A 180 -4.95 25.24 9.88
CA LYS A 180 -6.25 25.94 9.90
C LYS A 180 -7.32 25.26 10.75
N SER A 181 -7.26 23.93 10.89
CA SER A 181 -8.24 23.17 11.65
C SER A 181 -8.09 23.39 13.15
N SER A 182 -9.18 23.69 13.85
CA SER A 182 -9.20 23.80 15.31
C SER A 182 -9.03 22.47 16.03
N ASN A 183 -9.20 21.35 15.32
CA ASN A 183 -9.07 20.00 15.87
C ASN A 183 -7.65 19.44 15.74
N LEU A 184 -6.79 20.12 14.97
CA LEU A 184 -5.44 19.67 14.66
C LEU A 184 -4.42 20.61 15.31
N THR A 185 -3.30 20.05 15.73
CA THR A 185 -2.18 20.82 16.27
C THR A 185 -0.89 20.24 15.73
N ILE A 186 -0.12 21.04 15.00
CA ILE A 186 1.22 20.65 14.56
C ILE A 186 2.13 20.67 15.79
N LEU A 187 2.69 19.52 16.13
CA LEU A 187 3.61 19.36 17.25
C LEU A 187 5.06 19.60 16.84
N ALA A 188 5.42 19.24 15.60
CA ALA A 188 6.74 19.48 15.03
C ALA A 188 6.71 19.49 13.50
N GLY A 189 7.71 20.16 12.91
CA GLY A 189 7.89 20.33 11.47
C GLY A 189 6.78 21.19 10.84
N GLY A 190 6.38 20.82 9.62
CA GLY A 190 5.39 21.59 8.84
C GLY A 190 6.01 22.64 7.93
N GLY A 191 7.34 22.68 7.82
CA GLY A 191 8.06 23.38 6.76
C GLY A 191 8.01 22.63 5.43
N CYS A 192 7.98 23.37 4.33
CA CYS A 192 8.14 22.84 2.98
C CYS A 192 8.79 23.89 2.08
N ASP A 193 9.70 23.46 1.21
CA ASP A 193 10.45 24.31 0.29
C ASP A 193 10.66 23.53 -1.02
N ASP A 194 10.25 24.12 -2.14
CA ASP A 194 10.39 23.60 -3.50
C ASP A 194 11.36 24.41 -4.38
N SER A 195 12.16 25.30 -3.79
CA SER A 195 13.10 26.17 -4.51
C SER A 195 14.26 25.42 -5.20
N VAL A 196 14.69 24.29 -4.65
CA VAL A 196 15.78 23.46 -5.19
C VAL A 196 15.32 22.04 -5.51
N GLY A 197 14.56 21.45 -4.60
CA GLY A 197 13.91 20.14 -4.74
C GLY A 197 12.67 20.13 -3.88
N TYR A 198 11.79 19.14 -4.06
CA TYR A 198 10.49 19.09 -3.38
C TYR A 198 10.61 18.66 -1.90
N PHE A 199 11.24 19.49 -1.06
CA PHE A 199 11.54 19.13 0.32
C PHE A 199 10.37 19.43 1.25
N VAL A 200 9.94 18.40 2.00
CA VAL A 200 8.93 18.54 3.05
C VAL A 200 9.53 18.01 4.34
N GLU A 201 9.51 18.82 5.40
CA GLU A 201 9.94 18.40 6.72
C GLU A 201 9.03 17.29 7.26
N PRO A 202 9.55 16.34 8.06
CA PRO A 202 8.68 15.42 8.77
C PRO A 202 7.74 16.21 9.67
N CYS A 203 6.44 15.98 9.54
CA CYS A 203 5.41 16.74 10.25
C CYS A 203 4.64 15.81 11.19
N ILE A 204 4.54 16.19 12.45
CA ILE A 204 3.76 15.47 13.46
C ILE A 204 2.56 16.32 13.82
N VAL A 205 1.37 15.77 13.65
CA VAL A 205 0.09 16.44 13.92
C VAL A 205 -0.66 15.67 15.00
N GLU A 206 -1.07 16.33 16.07
CA GLU A 206 -2.02 15.79 17.06
C GLU A 206 -3.44 16.15 16.63
N SER A 207 -4.33 15.16 16.55
CA SER A 207 -5.75 15.34 16.29
C SER A 207 -6.56 15.10 17.55
N ARG A 208 -7.51 15.98 17.81
CA ARG A 208 -8.57 15.80 18.82
C ARG A 208 -9.81 15.11 18.26
N ASP A 209 -9.89 14.95 16.95
CA ASP A 209 -10.99 14.30 16.25
C ASP A 209 -10.46 13.07 15.48
N PRO A 210 -10.81 11.83 15.89
CA PRO A 210 -10.36 10.63 15.18
C PRO A 210 -10.99 10.49 13.79
N GLN A 211 -12.00 11.31 13.47
CA GLN A 211 -12.73 11.32 12.21
C GLN A 211 -12.34 12.48 11.27
N ASP A 212 -11.36 13.31 11.64
CA ASP A 212 -10.86 14.39 10.78
C ASP A 212 -10.41 13.84 9.41
N PRO A 213 -10.62 14.57 8.29
CA PRO A 213 -10.17 14.13 6.97
C PRO A 213 -8.71 13.67 6.92
N ILE A 214 -7.80 14.27 7.70
CA ILE A 214 -6.38 13.88 7.74
C ILE A 214 -6.17 12.44 8.25
N MET A 215 -7.11 11.91 9.05
CA MET A 215 -7.11 10.54 9.56
C MET A 215 -7.59 9.53 8.53
N LYS A 216 -8.40 9.98 7.57
CA LYS A 216 -9.11 9.13 6.58
C LYS A 216 -8.41 9.08 5.25
N GLU A 217 -7.92 10.23 4.81
CA GLU A 217 -7.34 10.41 3.49
C GLU A 217 -5.84 10.09 3.50
N GLU A 218 -5.37 9.63 2.35
CA GLU A 218 -3.98 9.33 2.14
C GLU A 218 -3.23 10.54 1.62
N ILE A 219 -2.14 10.87 2.31
CA ILE A 219 -1.31 12.05 2.02
C ILE A 219 -0.14 11.70 1.09
N PHE A 220 0.44 10.49 1.21
CA PHE A 220 1.70 10.11 0.55
C PHE A 220 2.82 11.13 0.79
N GLY A 221 3.09 11.42 2.06
CA GLY A 221 4.13 12.34 2.48
C GLY A 221 4.48 12.12 3.95
N PRO A 222 5.53 12.78 4.45
CA PRO A 222 6.06 12.56 5.79
C PRO A 222 5.18 13.27 6.85
N VAL A 223 3.89 12.96 6.88
CA VAL A 223 2.89 13.54 7.80
C VAL A 223 2.31 12.44 8.67
N LEU A 224 2.70 12.45 9.94
CA LEU A 224 2.19 11.56 10.98
C LEU A 224 1.03 12.25 11.70
N THR A 225 -0.10 11.57 11.86
CA THR A 225 -1.20 12.06 12.71
C THR A 225 -1.35 11.18 13.94
N VAL A 226 -1.49 11.80 15.10
CA VAL A 226 -1.61 11.13 16.40
C VAL A 226 -2.97 11.44 16.99
N TYR A 227 -3.69 10.41 17.43
CA TYR A 227 -4.93 10.56 18.19
C TYR A 227 -4.74 9.93 19.57
N VAL A 228 -4.86 10.74 20.61
CA VAL A 228 -4.69 10.27 21.99
C VAL A 228 -6.05 9.86 22.54
N TYR A 229 -6.12 8.72 23.21
CA TYR A 229 -7.37 8.24 23.78
C TYR A 229 -7.20 7.78 25.24
N PRO A 230 -8.27 7.91 26.05
CA PRO A 230 -8.27 7.36 27.40
C PRO A 230 -8.18 5.83 27.39
N GLU A 231 -7.37 5.25 28.27
CA GLU A 231 -7.11 3.80 28.36
C GLU A 231 -8.38 2.96 28.42
N LYS A 232 -9.37 3.43 29.19
CA LYS A 232 -10.64 2.76 29.39
C LYS A 232 -11.47 2.61 28.09
N ARG A 233 -11.13 3.36 27.04
CA ARG A 233 -11.78 3.33 25.73
C ARG A 233 -11.04 2.48 24.69
N PHE A 234 -10.08 1.64 25.11
CA PHE A 234 -9.29 0.81 24.19
C PHE A 234 -10.14 0.00 23.20
N ALA A 235 -11.21 -0.66 23.68
CA ALA A 235 -12.11 -1.43 22.82
C ALA A 235 -12.80 -0.55 21.77
N GLU A 236 -13.30 0.62 22.17
CA GLU A 236 -13.89 1.60 21.23
C GLU A 236 -12.86 2.09 20.20
N VAL A 237 -11.59 2.22 20.60
CA VAL A 237 -10.52 2.62 19.67
C VAL A 237 -10.21 1.53 18.66
N LEU A 238 -10.28 0.25 19.02
CA LEU A 238 -10.18 -0.83 18.05
C LEU A 238 -11.29 -0.72 16.98
N GLU A 239 -12.53 -0.42 17.40
CA GLU A 239 -13.63 -0.17 16.45
C GLU A 239 -13.39 1.07 15.59
N LEU A 240 -12.86 2.15 16.18
CA LEU A 240 -12.48 3.35 15.41
C LEU A 240 -11.41 3.04 14.38
N VAL A 241 -10.37 2.27 14.72
CA VAL A 241 -9.33 1.87 13.77
C VAL A 241 -9.92 1.06 12.62
N ASP A 242 -10.84 0.14 12.91
CA ASP A 242 -11.50 -0.68 11.88
C ASP A 242 -12.41 0.16 10.95
N THR A 243 -13.11 1.17 11.47
CA THR A 243 -14.20 1.87 10.76
C THR A 243 -13.84 3.23 10.18
N THR A 244 -12.78 3.89 10.66
CA THR A 244 -12.45 5.27 10.27
C THR A 244 -12.08 5.39 8.79
N THR A 245 -11.40 4.39 8.25
CA THR A 245 -10.94 4.40 6.86
C THR A 245 -11.52 3.24 6.08
N ALA A 246 -11.73 3.45 4.77
CA ALA A 246 -12.13 2.37 3.87
C ALA A 246 -10.97 1.41 3.53
N PHE A 247 -9.74 1.71 3.96
CA PHE A 247 -8.52 0.96 3.62
C PHE A 247 -8.30 -0.21 4.56
N GLY A 248 -7.53 -1.19 4.08
CA GLY A 248 -7.23 -2.43 4.80
C GLY A 248 -5.87 -3.02 4.42
N LEU A 249 -4.84 -2.19 4.27
CA LEU A 249 -3.52 -2.59 3.76
C LEU A 249 -2.62 -3.16 4.86
N THR A 250 -2.01 -2.29 5.67
CA THR A 250 -1.13 -2.68 6.77
C THR A 250 -1.58 -2.03 8.08
N GLY A 251 -1.25 -2.67 9.19
CA GLY A 251 -1.56 -2.18 10.52
C GLY A 251 -0.72 -2.86 11.58
N ALA A 252 -0.36 -2.16 12.64
CA ALA A 252 0.46 -2.71 13.72
C ALA A 252 -0.19 -2.50 15.09
N ILE A 253 -0.07 -3.50 15.97
CA ILE A 253 -0.34 -3.36 17.40
C ILE A 253 0.95 -3.51 18.21
N PHE A 254 1.18 -2.58 19.12
CA PHE A 254 2.25 -2.62 20.12
C PHE A 254 1.64 -2.91 21.50
N ALA A 255 1.72 -4.16 21.93
CA ALA A 255 1.14 -4.63 23.18
C ALA A 255 1.98 -5.78 23.76
N ARG A 256 1.96 -5.92 25.10
CA ARG A 256 2.61 -7.06 25.80
C ARG A 256 1.60 -8.08 26.30
N GLU A 257 0.41 -7.63 26.67
CA GLU A 257 -0.63 -8.51 27.20
C GLU A 257 -1.25 -9.34 26.08
N LYS A 258 -1.15 -10.66 26.23
CA LYS A 258 -1.71 -11.61 25.25
C LYS A 258 -3.21 -11.39 25.02
N ARG A 259 -3.96 -11.08 26.08
CA ARG A 259 -5.41 -10.80 25.99
C ARG A 259 -5.70 -9.63 25.04
N ILE A 260 -4.94 -8.55 25.17
CA ILE A 260 -5.05 -7.34 24.32
C ILE A 260 -4.65 -7.65 22.87
N ILE A 261 -3.57 -8.41 22.68
CA ILE A 261 -3.13 -8.84 21.34
C ILE A 261 -4.21 -9.70 20.67
N ASP A 262 -4.77 -10.68 21.38
CA ASP A 262 -5.78 -11.59 20.82
C ASP A 262 -7.11 -10.86 20.54
N GLU A 263 -7.51 -9.92 21.40
CA GLU A 263 -8.67 -9.03 21.18
C GLU A 263 -8.49 -8.19 19.91
N ALA A 264 -7.35 -7.49 19.78
CA ALA A 264 -7.05 -6.68 18.61
C ALA A 264 -6.94 -7.51 17.32
N ARG A 265 -6.30 -8.69 17.37
CA ARG A 265 -6.20 -9.60 16.21
C ARG A 265 -7.57 -10.05 15.71
N ASN A 266 -8.53 -10.24 16.61
CA ASN A 266 -9.87 -10.65 16.25
C ASN A 266 -10.68 -9.50 15.67
N LEU A 267 -10.67 -8.33 16.31
CA LEU A 267 -11.44 -7.17 15.89
C LEU A 267 -10.88 -6.55 14.60
N LEU A 268 -9.57 -6.41 14.51
CA LEU A 268 -8.87 -5.80 13.37
C LEU A 268 -8.53 -6.79 12.25
N ARG A 269 -9.10 -8.00 12.26
CA ARG A 269 -8.82 -9.08 11.29
C ARG A 269 -8.92 -8.61 9.84
N ASN A 270 -9.89 -7.74 9.54
CA ASN A 270 -10.13 -7.22 8.20
C ASN A 270 -9.67 -5.76 8.01
N ALA A 271 -9.10 -5.13 9.04
CA ALA A 271 -8.57 -3.77 9.00
C ALA A 271 -7.14 -3.70 8.42
N ALA A 272 -6.46 -4.84 8.29
CA ALA A 272 -5.14 -4.94 7.67
C ALA A 272 -4.93 -6.31 7.03
N GLY A 273 -4.55 -6.35 5.75
CA GLY A 273 -4.09 -7.58 5.09
C GLY A 273 -2.68 -7.99 5.50
N ASN A 274 -1.86 -7.05 5.97
CA ASN A 274 -0.58 -7.28 6.61
C ASN A 274 -0.61 -6.69 8.04
N PHE A 275 -0.84 -7.57 9.02
CA PHE A 275 -0.98 -7.21 10.43
C PHE A 275 0.31 -7.53 11.19
N TYR A 276 0.84 -6.55 11.91
CA TYR A 276 2.10 -6.64 12.64
C TYR A 276 1.87 -6.56 14.15
N ILE A 277 2.66 -7.30 14.93
CA ILE A 277 2.63 -7.28 16.39
C ILE A 277 4.02 -6.90 16.87
N ASN A 278 4.13 -5.80 17.59
CA ASN A 278 5.37 -5.25 18.14
C ASN A 278 6.46 -4.98 17.09
N ASP A 279 6.05 -4.67 15.86
CA ASP A 279 6.93 -4.27 14.77
C ASP A 279 6.26 -3.15 13.95
N LYS A 280 7.05 -2.41 13.20
CA LYS A 280 6.56 -1.37 12.30
C LYS A 280 5.72 -1.97 11.19
N SER A 281 4.76 -1.20 10.71
CA SER A 281 3.77 -1.57 9.71
C SER A 281 4.28 -1.63 8.25
N THR A 282 5.61 -1.64 8.05
CA THR A 282 6.28 -1.55 6.74
C THR A 282 7.40 -2.59 6.61
N GLY A 283 7.88 -2.79 5.38
CA GLY A 283 9.07 -3.63 5.12
C GLY A 283 8.77 -5.13 5.05
N ALA A 284 7.62 -5.49 4.46
CA ALA A 284 7.33 -6.88 4.13
C ALA A 284 8.45 -7.50 3.28
N VAL A 285 8.90 -8.68 3.66
CA VAL A 285 9.93 -9.45 2.95
C VAL A 285 9.26 -10.52 2.10
N VAL A 286 9.69 -10.62 0.83
CA VAL A 286 9.23 -11.65 -0.12
C VAL A 286 9.36 -13.04 0.52
N ALA A 287 8.34 -13.89 0.33
CA ALA A 287 8.21 -15.23 0.89
C ALA A 287 8.12 -15.33 2.44
N GLN A 288 8.20 -14.22 3.18
CA GLN A 288 7.97 -14.21 4.63
C GLN A 288 6.64 -13.55 5.00
N GLN A 289 6.38 -12.35 4.48
CA GLN A 289 5.11 -11.65 4.69
C GLN A 289 4.50 -11.26 3.33
N PRO A 290 3.86 -12.18 2.60
CA PRO A 290 3.18 -11.85 1.35
C PRO A 290 2.33 -10.58 1.49
N PHE A 291 2.56 -9.62 0.60
CA PHE A 291 2.08 -8.25 0.78
C PHE A 291 0.77 -8.05 0.04
N GLY A 292 -0.21 -7.42 0.69
CA GLY A 292 -1.48 -7.04 0.05
C GLY A 292 -2.58 -6.78 1.07
N GLY A 293 -3.59 -6.03 0.66
CA GLY A 293 -4.67 -5.54 1.53
C GLY A 293 -6.06 -5.82 0.98
N SER A 294 -7.04 -5.96 1.88
CA SER A 294 -8.46 -6.10 1.53
C SER A 294 -9.15 -4.73 1.42
N ARG A 295 -10.48 -4.72 1.38
CA ARG A 295 -11.33 -3.52 1.24
C ARG A 295 -10.97 -2.76 -0.04
N ILE A 296 -10.90 -1.42 0.01
CA ILE A 296 -10.51 -0.64 -1.17
C ILE A 296 -8.98 -0.54 -1.37
N SER A 297 -8.18 -1.33 -0.64
CA SER A 297 -6.72 -1.40 -0.82
C SER A 297 -6.28 -2.32 -1.96
N GLY A 298 -7.19 -3.04 -2.60
CA GLY A 298 -6.84 -3.85 -3.77
C GLY A 298 -7.61 -5.16 -3.87
N THR A 299 -7.09 -6.06 -4.70
CA THR A 299 -7.60 -7.42 -4.91
C THR A 299 -6.94 -8.45 -3.98
N ASN A 300 -5.93 -8.05 -3.22
CA ASN A 300 -5.23 -8.87 -2.23
C ASN A 300 -4.66 -10.18 -2.81
N ASP A 301 -4.04 -10.10 -4.00
CA ASP A 301 -3.49 -11.29 -4.69
C ASP A 301 -2.16 -11.77 -4.08
N LYS A 302 -1.65 -11.05 -3.07
CA LYS A 302 -0.49 -11.38 -2.25
C LYS A 302 0.82 -11.59 -3.05
N PRO A 303 1.30 -10.60 -3.84
CA PRO A 303 2.65 -10.62 -4.37
C PRO A 303 3.69 -10.93 -3.28
N GLY A 304 4.68 -11.76 -3.66
CA GLY A 304 5.66 -12.31 -2.74
C GLY A 304 5.22 -13.59 -2.02
N GLY A 305 3.96 -14.01 -2.14
CA GLY A 305 3.47 -15.32 -1.72
C GLY A 305 3.38 -16.33 -2.87
N PRO A 306 3.18 -17.62 -2.55
CA PRO A 306 3.14 -18.69 -3.55
C PRO A 306 1.90 -18.64 -4.46
N HIS A 307 0.81 -18.01 -4.02
CA HIS A 307 -0.45 -17.99 -4.77
C HIS A 307 -0.51 -16.92 -5.86
N TYR A 308 0.33 -15.88 -5.79
CA TYR A 308 0.26 -14.73 -6.70
C TYR A 308 0.43 -15.13 -8.18
N ILE A 309 1.25 -16.15 -8.45
CA ILE A 309 1.47 -16.63 -9.82
C ILE A 309 0.21 -17.28 -10.43
N LEU A 310 -0.69 -17.82 -9.61
CA LEU A 310 -1.93 -18.47 -10.07
C LEU A 310 -2.87 -17.47 -10.73
N ARG A 311 -2.71 -16.18 -10.44
CA ARG A 311 -3.44 -15.12 -11.14
C ARG A 311 -3.09 -15.04 -12.61
N TRP A 312 -1.89 -15.46 -13.00
CA TRP A 312 -1.38 -15.29 -14.38
C TRP A 312 -1.32 -16.59 -15.17
N THR A 313 -2.00 -17.64 -14.70
CA THR A 313 -2.11 -18.94 -15.39
C THR A 313 -3.57 -19.33 -15.60
N SER A 314 -3.86 -19.98 -16.72
CA SER A 314 -5.15 -20.61 -17.02
C SER A 314 -4.94 -22.11 -17.21
N PRO A 315 -5.21 -22.95 -16.19
CA PRO A 315 -4.92 -24.38 -16.26
C PRO A 315 -5.74 -25.11 -17.33
N GLN A 316 -5.11 -26.07 -18.00
CA GLN A 316 -5.77 -27.05 -18.87
C GLN A 316 -5.70 -28.42 -18.20
N ALA A 317 -6.85 -29.08 -18.03
CA ALA A 317 -6.92 -30.48 -17.64
C ALA A 317 -7.02 -31.34 -18.90
N VAL A 318 -6.11 -32.31 -19.05
CA VAL A 318 -6.09 -33.24 -20.19
C VAL A 318 -6.41 -34.63 -19.68
N LYS A 319 -7.43 -35.27 -20.27
CA LYS A 319 -7.78 -36.66 -20.01
C LYS A 319 -7.60 -37.45 -21.31
N GLU A 320 -6.73 -38.44 -21.26
CA GLU A 320 -6.59 -39.42 -22.34
C GLU A 320 -7.25 -40.74 -21.89
N THR A 321 -8.08 -41.30 -22.75
CA THR A 321 -8.74 -42.59 -22.51
C THR A 321 -8.21 -43.59 -23.52
N HIS A 322 -7.60 -44.69 -23.03
CA HIS A 322 -6.97 -45.69 -23.90
C HIS A 322 -7.88 -46.89 -24.23
N VAL A 323 -9.07 -46.98 -23.63
CA VAL A 323 -10.08 -48.02 -23.89
C VAL A 323 -11.38 -47.37 -24.37
N PRO A 324 -11.90 -47.69 -25.57
CA PRO A 324 -13.12 -47.09 -26.09
C PRO A 324 -14.34 -47.33 -25.20
N LEU A 325 -15.22 -46.33 -25.10
CA LEU A 325 -16.57 -46.54 -24.56
C LEU A 325 -17.38 -47.36 -25.57
N THR A 326 -17.88 -48.52 -25.15
CA THR A 326 -18.61 -49.46 -26.02
C THR A 326 -20.11 -49.47 -25.81
N ASP A 327 -20.61 -48.89 -24.71
CA ASP A 327 -22.04 -48.71 -24.43
C ASP A 327 -22.24 -47.37 -23.72
N TRP A 328 -23.36 -46.69 -23.99
CA TRP A 328 -23.75 -45.44 -23.34
C TRP A 328 -24.58 -45.67 -22.07
N ARG A 329 -25.15 -46.88 -21.92
CA ARG A 329 -25.98 -47.25 -20.77
C ARG A 329 -25.12 -47.56 -19.56
N TYR A 330 -25.67 -47.27 -18.40
CA TYR A 330 -25.12 -47.67 -17.12
C TYR A 330 -25.74 -49.00 -16.67
N ALA A 331 -25.03 -49.76 -15.83
CA ALA A 331 -25.45 -51.11 -15.43
C ALA A 331 -26.82 -51.18 -14.73
N TYR A 332 -27.28 -50.11 -14.08
CA TYR A 332 -28.56 -50.07 -13.36
C TYR A 332 -29.80 -49.89 -14.26
N MET A 333 -29.59 -49.59 -15.55
CA MET A 333 -30.69 -49.38 -16.51
C MET A 333 -31.17 -50.70 -17.15
N GLN A 334 -30.67 -51.84 -16.68
CA GLN A 334 -30.95 -53.17 -17.21
C GLN A 334 -31.95 -53.93 -16.34
#